data_AF-A0A1Q8AXE6-F1
#
_entry.id   AF-A0A1Q8AXE6-F1
#
_cell.length_a   1.000
_cell.length_b   1.000
_cell.length_c   1.000
_cell.angle_alpha   90.00
_cell.angle_beta   90.00
_cell.angle_gamma   90.00
#
_symmetry.space_group_name_H-M   'P 1'
#
loop_
_entity.id
_entity.type
_entity.pdbx_description
1 polymer ?
#
loop_
_entity_poly.entity_id
_entity_poly.type
_entity_poly.pdbx_seq_one_letter_code
_entity_poly.pdbx_strand_id
1 'polypeptide(L)'
;MAGLVVAAEANQASEFHKRLVEWINDFDAKLDQEHEVGACLVSFGQTVVFHLDNIAYWNPSLISFTGATDDGSPVELIQHVSQISVLLMKLPRKDLSKPKRRIGFVSETDVKIEEK
;
A
#
# COMPACT_ATOMS: atom_id res chain seq x y z
N MET A 1 3.75 -33.43 5.97
CA MET A 1 3.89 -32.63 4.74
C MET A 1 2.88 -31.49 4.67
N ALA A 2 1.58 -31.70 4.94
CA ALA A 2 0.56 -30.65 4.88
C ALA A 2 0.85 -29.41 5.77
N GLY A 3 1.31 -29.60 7.01
CA GLY A 3 1.60 -28.48 7.92
C GLY A 3 2.78 -27.58 7.50
N LEU A 4 3.74 -28.10 6.73
CA LEU A 4 4.89 -27.32 6.24
C LEU A 4 4.50 -26.44 5.05
N VAL A 5 3.56 -26.92 4.21
CA VAL A 5 3.03 -26.18 3.05
C VAL A 5 2.18 -25.00 3.52
N VAL A 6 1.29 -25.21 4.50
CA VAL A 6 0.46 -24.14 5.08
C VAL A 6 1.30 -23.03 5.71
N ALA A 7 2.39 -23.38 6.41
CA ALA A 7 3.29 -22.40 7.01
C ALA A 7 4.10 -21.61 5.96
N ALA A 8 4.48 -22.25 4.84
CA ALA A 8 5.15 -21.57 3.74
C ALA A 8 4.21 -20.62 2.99
N GLU A 9 2.94 -21.00 2.81
CA GLU A 9 1.90 -20.12 2.24
C GLU A 9 1.63 -18.90 3.13
N ALA A 10 1.57 -19.08 4.46
CA ALA A 10 1.38 -17.99 5.42
C ALA A 10 2.49 -16.92 5.39
N ASN A 11 3.66 -17.26 4.84
CA ASN A 11 4.81 -16.37 4.72
C ASN A 11 5.01 -15.82 3.30
N GLN A 12 4.01 -15.97 2.42
CA GLN A 12 4.03 -15.35 1.10
C GLN A 12 3.66 -13.86 1.18
N ALA A 13 4.24 -13.06 0.29
CA ALA A 13 3.94 -11.64 0.15
C ALA A 13 2.43 -11.38 -0.01
N SER A 14 1.70 -12.26 -0.69
CA SER A 14 0.23 -12.21 -0.79
C SER A 14 -0.49 -12.15 0.57
N GLU A 15 -0.03 -12.90 1.58
CA GLU A 15 -0.62 -12.90 2.91
C GLU A 15 -0.22 -11.66 3.73
N PHE A 16 0.97 -11.12 3.53
CA PHE A 16 1.36 -9.82 4.10
C PHE A 16 0.55 -8.68 3.48
N HIS A 17 0.35 -8.71 2.16
CA HIS A 17 -0.45 -7.74 1.41
C HIS A 17 -1.89 -7.66 1.94
N LYS A 18 -2.57 -8.81 2.08
CA LYS A 18 -3.94 -8.85 2.63
C LYS A 18 -4.04 -8.13 3.98
N ARG A 19 -3.12 -8.43 4.90
CA ARG A 19 -3.08 -7.83 6.24
C ARG A 19 -2.75 -6.34 6.22
N LEU A 20 -1.82 -5.91 5.34
CA LEU A 20 -1.50 -4.49 5.16
C LEU A 20 -2.71 -3.71 4.62
N VAL A 21 -3.38 -4.24 3.60
CA VAL A 21 -4.59 -3.64 3.03
C VAL A 21 -5.70 -3.53 4.08
N GLU A 22 -5.89 -4.54 4.92
CA GLU A 22 -6.83 -4.49 6.03
C GLU A 22 -6.49 -3.38 7.02
N TRP A 23 -5.24 -3.32 7.52
CA TRP A 23 -4.81 -2.26 8.44
C TRP A 23 -4.93 -0.85 7.86
N ILE A 24 -4.64 -0.67 6.58
CA ILE A 24 -4.75 0.62 5.91
C ILE A 24 -6.20 1.06 5.79
N ASN A 25 -7.10 0.16 5.37
CA ASN A 25 -8.52 0.48 5.27
C ASN A 25 -9.15 0.73 6.65
N ASP A 26 -8.73 -0.01 7.68
CA ASP A 26 -9.17 0.19 9.06
C ASP A 26 -8.70 1.54 9.63
N PHE A 27 -7.49 1.97 9.27
CA PHE A 27 -6.99 3.30 9.62
C PHE A 27 -7.76 4.38 8.85
N ASP A 28 -7.95 4.18 7.54
CA ASP A 28 -8.67 5.11 6.67
C ASP A 28 -10.12 5.36 7.14
N ALA A 29 -10.81 4.29 7.55
CA ALA A 29 -12.18 4.36 8.04
C ALA A 29 -12.34 5.21 9.32
N LYS A 30 -11.25 5.46 10.04
CA LYS A 30 -11.23 6.31 11.25
C LYS A 30 -10.99 7.79 10.93
N LEU A 31 -10.64 8.13 9.68
CA LEU A 31 -10.42 9.52 9.27
C LEU A 31 -11.73 10.17 8.80
N ASP A 32 -11.79 11.49 8.94
CA ASP A 32 -12.87 12.31 8.37
C ASP A 32 -12.80 12.37 6.82
N GLN A 33 -13.78 13.02 6.19
CA GLN A 33 -13.87 13.12 4.72
C GLN A 33 -12.86 14.10 4.11
N GLU A 34 -12.17 14.89 4.92
CA GLU A 34 -11.18 15.89 4.48
C GLU A 34 -9.76 15.31 4.42
N HIS A 35 -9.56 14.11 4.98
CA HIS A 35 -8.25 13.48 5.10
C HIS A 35 -8.21 12.08 4.52
N GLU A 36 -7.03 11.68 4.08
CA GLU A 36 -6.72 10.36 3.54
C GLU A 36 -5.48 9.77 4.21
N VAL A 37 -5.23 8.48 3.96
CA VAL A 37 -4.06 7.80 4.48
C VAL A 37 -2.81 8.28 3.74
N GLY A 38 -1.92 8.93 4.48
CA GLY A 38 -0.51 9.01 4.12
C GLY A 38 0.22 7.76 4.57
N ALA A 39 1.05 7.22 3.69
CA ALA A 39 2.04 6.24 4.08
C ALA A 39 3.39 6.94 4.29
N CYS A 40 3.95 6.74 5.48
CA CYS A 40 5.30 7.13 5.82
C CYS A 40 6.14 5.85 5.91
N LEU A 41 6.95 5.61 4.89
CA LEU A 41 7.86 4.47 4.86
C LEU A 41 9.23 4.95 5.35
N VAL A 42 9.71 4.32 6.43
CA VAL A 42 10.99 4.65 7.05
C VAL A 42 12.05 3.67 6.55
N SER A 43 13.04 4.15 5.81
CA SER A 43 14.15 3.33 5.33
C SER A 43 15.49 4.03 5.60
N PHE A 44 16.40 3.36 6.30
CA PHE A 44 17.79 3.79 6.51
C PHE A 44 17.99 5.28 6.87
N GLY A 45 17.18 5.81 7.78
CA GLY A 45 17.28 7.20 8.25
C GLY A 45 16.66 8.24 7.32
N GLN A 46 16.04 7.81 6.22
CA GLN A 46 15.22 8.65 5.35
C GLN A 46 13.75 8.30 5.55
N THR A 47 12.95 9.34 5.69
CA THR A 47 11.49 9.24 5.80
C THR A 47 10.89 9.74 4.50
N VAL A 48 10.21 8.85 3.76
CA VAL A 48 9.45 9.23 2.57
C VAL A 48 7.98 9.23 2.95
N VAL A 49 7.34 10.40 2.86
CA VAL A 49 5.90 10.58 3.10
C VAL A 49 5.24 10.84 1.75
N PHE A 50 4.21 10.06 1.44
CA PHE A 50 3.42 10.24 0.23
C PHE A 50 1.96 9.82 0.45
N HIS A 51 1.09 10.29 -0.44
CA HIS A 51 -0.30 9.89 -0.51
C HIS A 51 -0.35 8.50 -1.14
N LEU A 52 -0.79 7.51 -0.37
CA LEU A 52 -0.79 6.13 -0.82
C LEU A 52 -1.94 5.89 -1.80
N ASP A 53 -1.63 5.40 -3.00
CA ASP A 53 -2.63 5.06 -4.01
C ASP A 53 -2.93 3.56 -4.04
N ASN A 54 -1.88 2.74 -4.10
CA ASN A 54 -2.04 1.30 -4.24
C ASN A 54 -0.90 0.51 -3.59
N ILE A 55 -1.20 -0.75 -3.24
CA ILE A 55 -0.22 -1.74 -2.77
C ILE A 55 -0.33 -2.99 -3.64
N ALA A 56 0.82 -3.45 -4.14
CA ALA A 56 0.95 -4.70 -4.88
C ALA A 56 1.90 -5.67 -4.15
N TYR A 57 1.89 -6.93 -4.58
CA TYR A 57 2.79 -7.95 -4.05
C TYR A 57 3.39 -8.80 -5.16
N TRP A 58 4.55 -9.39 -4.90
CA TRP A 58 5.16 -10.40 -5.74
C TRP A 58 5.67 -11.53 -4.84
N ASN A 59 5.08 -12.71 -4.98
CA ASN A 59 5.45 -13.89 -4.20
C ASN A 59 6.87 -14.37 -4.57
N PRO A 60 7.71 -14.74 -3.58
CA PRO A 60 7.33 -15.01 -2.21
C PRO A 60 7.40 -13.80 -1.27
N SER A 61 8.06 -12.69 -1.61
CA SER A 61 8.55 -11.79 -0.56
C SER A 61 8.61 -10.30 -0.86
N LEU A 62 8.10 -9.80 -2.00
CA LEU A 62 8.13 -8.37 -2.30
C LEU A 62 6.76 -7.73 -2.16
N ILE A 63 6.73 -6.51 -1.62
CA ILE A 63 5.58 -5.61 -1.59
C ILE A 63 5.98 -4.30 -2.27
N SER A 64 5.11 -3.75 -3.10
CA SER A 64 5.26 -2.42 -3.68
C SER A 64 4.19 -1.47 -3.13
N PHE A 65 4.60 -0.26 -2.77
CA PHE A 65 3.74 0.85 -2.40
C PHE A 65 3.85 1.93 -3.47
N THR A 66 2.73 2.31 -4.06
CA THR A 66 2.65 3.32 -5.12
C THR A 66 1.80 4.48 -4.68
N GLY A 67 2.14 5.69 -5.12
CA GLY A 67 1.41 6.89 -4.76
C GLY A 67 2.01 8.15 -5.36
N ALA A 68 1.75 9.28 -4.71
CA ALA A 68 2.29 10.57 -5.11
C ALA A 68 2.79 11.39 -3.90
N THR A 69 3.94 12.04 -4.05
CA THR A 69 4.44 13.05 -3.10
C THR A 69 3.55 14.28 -3.08
N ASP A 70 3.69 15.19 -2.10
CA ASP A 70 2.80 16.35 -1.93
C ASP A 70 2.70 17.23 -3.19
N ASP A 71 3.82 17.43 -3.89
CA ASP A 71 3.92 18.15 -5.18
C ASP A 71 3.25 17.42 -6.37
N GLY A 72 2.78 16.19 -6.16
CA GLY A 72 2.13 15.37 -7.19
C GLY A 72 3.06 14.46 -7.98
N SER A 73 4.37 14.45 -7.68
CA SER A 73 5.30 13.55 -8.36
C SER A 73 5.00 12.07 -8.03
N PRO A 74 4.98 11.16 -9.01
CA PRO A 74 4.71 9.75 -8.76
C PRO A 74 5.87 9.12 -7.99
N VAL A 75 5.55 8.21 -7.08
CA VAL A 75 6.51 7.44 -6.30
C VAL A 75 6.12 5.97 -6.25
N GLU A 76 7.12 5.11 -6.34
CA GLU A 76 7.00 3.68 -6.08
C GLU A 76 8.13 3.24 -5.16
N LEU A 77 7.78 2.53 -4.09
CA LEU A 77 8.72 1.92 -3.17
C LEU A 77 8.52 0.40 -3.13
N ILE A 78 9.59 -0.35 -3.41
CA ILE A 78 9.60 -1.81 -3.35
C ILE A 78 10.38 -2.24 -2.12
N GLN A 79 9.77 -3.11 -1.29
CA GLN A 79 10.38 -3.64 -0.08
C GLN A 79 10.24 -5.16 0.03
N HIS A 80 11.23 -5.80 0.64
CA HIS A 80 11.11 -7.18 1.09
C HIS A 80 10.22 -7.24 2.34
N VAL A 81 9.36 -8.26 2.46
CA VAL A 81 8.41 -8.43 3.59
C VAL A 81 9.07 -8.36 4.97
N SER A 82 10.31 -8.84 5.10
CA SER A 82 11.06 -8.80 6.37
C SER A 82 11.61 -7.41 6.74
N GLN A 83 11.55 -6.44 5.82
CA GLN A 83 12.08 -5.07 5.99
C GLN A 83 10.96 -4.03 6.04
N ILE A 84 9.69 -4.45 5.96
CA ILE A 84 8.56 -3.53 5.91
C ILE A 84 8.48 -2.78 7.25
N SER A 85 8.53 -1.44 7.14
CA SER A 85 8.32 -0.51 8.24
C SER A 85 7.43 0.63 7.74
N VAL A 86 6.13 0.49 7.99
CA VAL A 86 5.09 1.42 7.52
C VAL A 86 4.51 2.17 8.72
N LEU A 87 4.52 3.49 8.65
CA LEU A 87 3.75 4.36 9.53
C LEU A 87 2.55 4.91 8.75
N LEU A 88 1.34 4.70 9.26
CA LEU A 88 0.12 5.29 8.70
C LEU A 88 -0.13 6.64 9.37
N MET A 89 -0.35 7.68 8.56
CA MET A 89 -0.58 9.04 9.02
C MET A 89 -1.79 9.67 8.35
N LYS A 90 -2.36 10.68 9.00
CA LYS A 90 -3.45 11.50 8.45
C LYS A 90 -2.86 12.59 7.55
N LEU A 91 -3.19 12.61 6.26
CA LEU A 91 -2.83 13.69 5.33
C LEU A 91 -4.08 14.42 4.84
N PRO A 92 -4.02 15.74 4.58
CA PRO A 92 -5.10 16.45 3.94
C PRO A 92 -5.30 15.89 2.53
N ARG A 93 -6.55 15.74 2.11
CA ARG A 93 -6.85 15.25 0.76
C ARG A 93 -6.43 16.27 -0.29
N LYS A 94 -5.83 15.80 -1.38
CA LYS A 94 -5.50 16.66 -2.53
C LYS A 94 -6.71 17.21 -3.27
N ASP A 95 -7.81 16.46 -3.28
CA ASP A 95 -9.03 16.82 -3.99
C ASP A 95 -10.27 16.40 -3.19
N LEU A 96 -10.90 17.39 -2.55
CA LEU A 96 -12.14 17.21 -1.78
C LEU A 96 -13.38 17.00 -2.66
N SER A 97 -13.31 17.27 -3.97
CA SER A 97 -14.45 17.11 -4.89
C SER A 97 -14.73 15.64 -5.22
N LYS A 98 -13.74 14.75 -5.06
CA LYS A 98 -13.88 13.32 -5.32
C LYS A 98 -14.37 12.57 -4.07
N PRO A 99 -14.98 11.39 -4.20
CA PRO A 99 -15.18 10.52 -3.05
C PRO A 99 -13.82 9.99 -2.56
N LYS A 100 -13.77 9.67 -1.27
CA LYS A 100 -12.59 9.07 -0.66
C LYS A 100 -12.29 7.69 -1.27
N ARG A 101 -11.05 7.44 -1.69
CA ARG A 101 -10.64 6.21 -2.35
C ARG A 101 -10.31 5.12 -1.32
N ARG A 102 -10.77 3.88 -1.56
CA ARG A 102 -10.28 2.70 -0.81
C ARG A 102 -8.96 2.20 -1.40
N ILE A 103 -8.04 1.82 -0.53
CA ILE A 103 -6.72 1.33 -0.93
C ILE A 103 -6.73 -0.19 -1.06
N GLY A 104 -6.07 -0.73 -2.09
CA GLY A 104 -5.70 -2.15 -2.16
C GLY A 104 -6.55 -3.07 -3.03
N PHE A 105 -7.51 -2.53 -3.80
CA PHE A 105 -8.30 -3.33 -4.75
C PHE A 105 -8.38 -2.64 -6.12
N VAL A 106 -7.30 -2.68 -6.88
CA VAL A 106 -7.39 -2.68 -8.34
C VAL A 106 -7.15 -4.11 -8.76
N SER A 107 -8.20 -4.76 -9.24
CA SER A 107 -8.08 -6.07 -9.86
C SER A 107 -7.16 -5.95 -11.08
N GLU A 108 -6.40 -6.98 -11.43
CA GLU A 108 -5.56 -7.00 -12.66
C GLU A 108 -6.37 -6.67 -13.94
N THR A 109 -7.71 -6.68 -13.86
CA THR A 109 -8.64 -6.28 -14.92
C THR A 109 -8.76 -4.76 -15.12
N ASP A 110 -8.36 -3.93 -14.15
CA ASP A 110 -8.46 -2.47 -14.23
C ASP A 110 -7.23 -1.81 -14.86
N VAL A 111 -6.15 -2.58 -15.07
CA VAL A 111 -4.99 -2.12 -15.85
C VAL A 111 -5.28 -2.42 -17.32
N LYS A 112 -5.95 -1.48 -18.01
CA LYS A 112 -5.83 -1.42 -19.46
C LYS A 112 -4.38 -1.08 -19.79
N ILE A 113 -3.59 -2.12 -20.01
CA ILE A 113 -2.29 -2.01 -20.67
C ILE A 113 -2.60 -1.61 -22.11
N GLU A 114 -2.45 -0.33 -22.43
CA GLU A 114 -2.20 0.07 -23.82
C GLU A 114 -0.83 -0.49 -24.19
N GLU A 115 -0.85 -1.64 -24.87
CA GLU A 115 0.30 -2.17 -25.58
C GLU A 115 0.79 -1.12 -26.58
N LYS A 116 2.10 -0.88 -26.59
CA LYS A 116 2.80 -0.28 -27.71
C LYS A 116 3.98 -1.14 -28.10
#